data_AF-A0A524NXP3-F1
#
_entry.id   AF-A0A524NXP3-F1
#
_cell.length_a   1.000
_cell.length_b   1.000
_cell.length_c   1.000
_cell.angle_alpha   90.00
_cell.angle_beta   90.00
_cell.angle_gamma   90.00
#
_symmetry.space_group_name_H-M   'P 1'
#
loop_
_entity.id
_entity.type
_entity.pdbx_description
1 polymer ?
#
loop_
_entity_poly.entity_id
_entity_poly.type
_entity_poly.pdbx_seq_one_letter_code
_entity_poly.pdbx_strand_id
1 'polypeptide(L)'
;MSVGILALLAALPIVAIFVFMVGFRWPATKAMPLAFLITLLLALFIWKTPVPWIAASTLNGVVIAFKILIIVFGALLLLFTMRESGALEAINRGFTTISPDKRVQAIIIAWLFGGFIEGSAGFGTPAALAAPLLLSLGFPALAAV
;
A
#
# COMPACT_ATOMS: atom_id res chain seq x y z
N MET A 1 -5.83 -1.78 36.00
CA MET A 1 -6.88 -1.91 34.97
C MET A 1 -6.95 -3.37 34.56
N SER A 2 -8.13 -3.92 34.27
CA SER A 2 -8.22 -5.30 33.79
C SER A 2 -7.59 -5.44 32.40
N VAL A 3 -7.12 -6.64 32.06
CA VAL A 3 -6.52 -6.94 30.75
C VAL A 3 -7.50 -6.60 29.61
N GLY A 4 -8.79 -6.86 29.80
CA GLY A 4 -9.82 -6.53 28.81
C GLY A 4 -9.90 -5.04 28.49
N ILE A 5 -9.80 -4.18 29.51
CA ILE A 5 -9.82 -2.72 29.29
C ILE A 5 -8.54 -2.26 28.58
N LEU A 6 -7.38 -2.82 28.95
CA LEU A 6 -6.12 -2.51 28.26
C LEU A 6 -6.14 -2.94 26.79
N ALA A 7 -6.73 -4.09 26.48
CA ALA A 7 -6.90 -4.57 25.11
C ALA A 7 -7.81 -3.64 24.29
N LEU A 8 -8.93 -3.18 24.87
CA LEU A 8 -9.83 -2.23 24.21
C LEU A 8 -9.14 -0.89 23.92
N LEU A 9 -8.36 -0.38 24.88
CA LEU A 9 -7.58 0.85 24.68
C LEU A 9 -6.50 0.67 23.62
N ALA A 10 -5.83 -0.48 23.58
CA ALA A 10 -4.82 -0.77 22.56
C ALA A 10 -5.42 -0.86 21.14
N ALA A 11 -6.69 -1.28 21.02
CA ALA A 11 -7.41 -1.32 19.75
C ALA A 11 -7.90 0.05 19.27
N LEU A 12 -7.97 1.05 20.16
CA LEU A 12 -8.58 2.35 19.87
C LEU A 12 -7.97 3.08 18.65
N PRO A 13 -6.64 3.13 18.43
CA PRO A 13 -6.08 3.76 17.23
C PRO A 13 -6.54 3.08 15.94
N ILE A 14 -6.67 1.76 15.95
CA ILE A 14 -7.13 0.97 14.78
C ILE A 14 -8.59 1.29 14.50
N VAL A 15 -9.44 1.26 15.55
CA VAL A 15 -10.86 1.62 15.44
C VAL A 15 -11.01 3.06 14.94
N ALA A 16 -10.19 4.00 15.42
CA ALA A 16 -10.22 5.38 14.96
C ALA A 16 -9.92 5.50 13.46
N ILE A 17 -8.93 4.76 12.95
CA ILE A 17 -8.64 4.73 11.50
C ILE A 17 -9.86 4.25 10.72
N PHE A 18 -10.51 3.15 11.14
CA PHE A 18 -11.73 2.66 10.49
C PHE A 18 -12.87 3.68 10.54
N VAL A 19 -13.12 4.29 11.69
CA VAL A 19 -14.18 5.29 11.82
C VAL A 19 -13.90 6.51 10.93
N PHE A 20 -12.67 7.04 10.92
CA PHE A 20 -12.33 8.20 10.10
C PHE A 20 -12.31 7.90 8.60
N MET A 21 -11.70 6.79 8.18
CA MET A 21 -11.53 6.49 6.76
C MET A 21 -12.74 5.79 6.13
N VAL A 22 -13.40 4.87 6.85
CA VAL A 22 -14.56 4.13 6.32
C VAL A 22 -15.85 4.84 6.67
N GLY A 23 -16.02 5.23 7.94
CA GLY A 23 -17.22 5.92 8.42
C GLY A 23 -17.35 7.33 7.85
N PHE A 24 -16.35 8.18 8.10
CA PHE A 24 -16.36 9.58 7.67
C PHE A 24 -15.77 9.81 6.27
N ARG A 25 -15.21 8.78 5.64
CA ARG A 25 -14.57 8.86 4.30
C ARG A 25 -13.49 9.94 4.22
N TRP A 26 -12.78 10.16 5.32
CA TRP A 26 -11.68 11.11 5.33
C TRP A 26 -10.45 10.55 4.61
N PRO A 27 -9.69 11.41 3.92
CA PRO A 27 -8.43 10.99 3.34
C PRO A 27 -7.45 10.58 4.44
N ALA A 28 -6.60 9.59 4.13
CA ALA A 28 -5.57 9.10 5.05
C ALA A 28 -4.66 10.22 5.59
N THR A 29 -4.44 11.27 4.79
CA THR A 29 -3.66 12.46 5.18
C THR A 29 -4.22 13.18 6.42
N LYS A 30 -5.54 13.09 6.67
CA LYS A 30 -6.19 13.64 7.88
C LYS A 30 -6.37 12.59 8.96
N ALA A 31 -6.76 11.37 8.60
CA ALA A 31 -7.07 10.31 9.57
C ALA A 31 -5.82 9.79 10.30
N MET A 32 -4.71 9.60 9.59
CA MET A 32 -3.50 8.98 10.15
C MET A 32 -2.82 9.85 11.22
N PRO A 33 -2.67 11.18 11.07
CA PRO A 33 -2.16 12.03 12.15
C PRO A 33 -3.02 11.99 13.42
N LEU A 34 -4.34 11.92 13.29
CA LEU A 34 -5.24 11.78 14.44
C LEU A 34 -5.05 10.43 15.14
N ALA A 35 -4.96 9.33 14.37
CA ALA A 35 -4.70 8.01 14.95
C ALA A 35 -3.33 7.92 15.64
N PHE A 36 -2.31 8.60 15.09
CA PHE A 36 -1.01 8.76 15.73
C PHE A 36 -1.13 9.53 17.06
N LEU A 37 -1.88 10.64 17.08
CA LEU A 37 -2.10 11.41 18.29
C LEU A 37 -2.81 10.58 19.38
N ILE A 38 -3.82 9.80 19.01
CA ILE A 38 -4.50 8.88 19.93
C ILE A 38 -3.50 7.87 20.50
N THR A 39 -2.67 7.26 19.66
CA THR A 39 -1.62 6.31 20.08
C THR A 39 -0.62 6.97 21.04
N LEU A 40 -0.20 8.20 20.75
CA LEU A 40 0.74 8.96 21.55
C LEU A 40 0.18 9.26 22.95
N LEU A 41 -1.06 9.75 23.02
CA LEU A 41 -1.74 10.04 24.28
C LEU A 41 -1.91 8.77 25.12
N LEU A 42 -2.30 7.66 24.48
CA LEU A 42 -2.41 6.37 25.14
C LEU A 42 -1.07 5.90 25.70
N ALA A 43 0.01 5.96 24.93
CA ALA A 43 1.35 5.58 25.37
C ALA A 43 1.82 6.40 26.58
N LEU A 44 1.56 7.72 26.58
CA LEU A 44 1.96 8.62 27.67
C LEU A 44 1.13 8.42 28.94
N PHE A 45 -0.20 8.35 28.82
CA PHE A 45 -1.08 8.41 29.99
C PHE A 45 -1.50 7.05 30.53
N ILE A 46 -1.68 6.05 29.67
CA ILE A 46 -2.15 4.71 30.06
C ILE A 46 -0.96 3.81 30.39
N TRP A 47 -0.02 3.68 29.45
CA TRP A 47 1.15 2.83 29.62
C TRP A 47 2.32 3.53 30.31
N LYS A 48 2.28 4.86 30.45
CA LYS A 48 3.33 5.67 31.07
C LYS A 48 4.71 5.36 30.47
N THR A 49 4.73 5.11 29.17
CA THR A 49 5.95 4.75 28.44
C THR A 49 6.93 5.90 28.55
N PRO A 50 8.21 5.65 28.89
CA PRO A 50 9.17 6.74 29.03
C PRO A 50 9.34 7.51 27.72
N VAL A 51 9.37 8.84 27.81
CA VAL A 51 9.43 9.75 26.65
C VAL A 51 10.54 9.38 25.64
N PRO A 52 11.76 8.97 26.07
CA PRO A 52 12.80 8.56 25.11
C PRO A 52 12.39 7.41 24.19
N TRP A 53 11.61 6.45 24.70
CA TRP A 53 11.12 5.31 23.90
C TRP A 53 10.07 5.75 22.89
N ILE A 54 9.14 6.62 23.30
CA ILE A 54 8.13 7.20 22.40
C ILE A 54 8.79 8.00 21.28
N ALA A 55 9.79 8.83 21.61
CA ALA A 55 10.54 9.59 20.63
C ALA A 55 11.31 8.68 19.67
N ALA A 56 11.99 7.65 20.18
CA ALA A 56 12.70 6.68 19.36
C ALA A 56 11.76 5.91 18.41
N SER A 57 10.61 5.45 18.89
CA SER A 57 9.60 4.78 18.05
C SER A 57 9.01 5.71 17.00
N THR A 58 8.78 6.98 17.34
CA THR A 58 8.29 7.99 16.39
C THR A 58 9.30 8.24 15.28
N LEU A 59 10.58 8.45 15.63
CA LEU A 59 11.68 8.61 14.67
C LEU A 59 11.84 7.37 13.80
N ASN A 60 11.75 6.17 14.40
CA ASN A 60 11.78 4.92 13.64
C ASN A 60 10.63 4.86 12.63
N GLY A 61 9.42 5.28 13.00
CA GLY A 61 8.29 5.41 12.09
C GLY A 61 8.57 6.35 10.91
N VAL A 62 9.20 7.50 11.15
CA VAL A 62 9.63 8.43 10.08
C VAL A 62 10.66 7.78 9.17
N VAL A 63 11.64 7.06 9.71
CA VAL A 63 12.64 6.32 8.92
C VAL A 63 11.96 5.24 8.06
N ILE A 64 10.99 4.51 8.60
CA ILE A 64 10.20 3.53 7.83
C ILE A 64 9.44 4.22 6.70
N ALA A 65 8.77 5.35 6.97
CA ALA A 65 8.07 6.11 5.95
C ALA A 65 9.02 6.57 4.84
N PHE A 66 10.22 7.05 5.18
CA PHE A 66 11.23 7.45 4.20
C PHE A 66 11.71 6.29 3.33
N LYS A 67 11.92 5.10 3.93
CA LYS A 67 12.24 3.88 3.16
C LYS A 67 11.15 3.56 2.13
N ILE A 68 9.88 3.64 2.53
CA ILE A 68 8.75 3.42 1.62
C ILE A 68 8.76 4.47 0.49
N LEU A 69 9.01 5.74 0.80
CA LEU A 69 9.11 6.79 -0.21
C LEU A 69 10.20 6.53 -1.24
N ILE A 70 11.37 6.01 -0.84
CA ILE A 70 12.43 5.61 -1.77
C ILE A 70 11.95 4.48 -2.71
N ILE A 71 11.23 3.49 -2.18
CA ILE A 71 10.68 2.39 -2.98
C ILE A 71 9.67 2.92 -4.01
N VAL A 72 8.73 3.76 -3.57
CA VAL A 72 7.73 4.38 -4.46
C VAL A 72 8.39 5.25 -5.52
N PHE A 73 9.40 6.03 -5.13
CA PHE A 73 10.18 6.85 -6.06
C PHE A 73 10.87 5.99 -7.12
N GLY A 74 11.57 4.93 -6.72
CA GLY A 74 12.23 4.00 -7.64
C GLY A 74 11.24 3.32 -8.58
N ALA A 75 10.08 2.90 -8.08
CA ALA A 75 9.03 2.29 -8.88
C ALA A 75 8.45 3.28 -9.92
N LEU A 76 8.16 4.53 -9.51
CA LEU A 76 7.66 5.56 -10.41
C LEU A 76 8.70 5.96 -11.46
N LEU A 77 9.98 6.10 -11.06
CA LEU A 77 11.07 6.38 -11.98
C LEU A 77 11.15 5.29 -13.06
N LEU A 78 11.17 4.02 -12.66
CA LEU A 78 11.17 2.89 -13.61
C LEU A 78 9.93 2.89 -14.50
N LEU A 79 8.73 3.11 -13.94
CA LEU A 79 7.49 3.17 -14.70
C LEU A 79 7.54 4.26 -15.78
N PHE A 80 7.98 5.48 -15.42
CA PHE A 80 8.10 6.58 -16.37
C PHE A 80 9.20 6.31 -17.40
N THR A 81 10.35 5.75 -17.00
CA THR A 81 11.39 5.34 -17.95
C THR A 81 10.88 4.29 -18.95
N MET A 82 10.13 3.29 -18.48
CA MET A 82 9.52 2.26 -19.35
C MET A 82 8.47 2.82 -20.30
N ARG A 83 7.72 3.84 -19.86
CA ARG A 83 6.75 4.56 -20.69
C ARG A 83 7.45 5.35 -21.80
N GLU A 84 8.43 6.17 -21.45
CA GLU A 84 9.13 7.04 -22.42
C GLU A 84 10.03 6.26 -23.38
N SER A 85 10.57 5.10 -22.95
CA SER A 85 11.37 4.21 -23.82
C SER A 85 10.53 3.33 -24.77
N GLY A 86 9.20 3.33 -24.65
CA GLY A 86 8.32 2.42 -25.41
C GLY A 86 8.36 0.97 -24.93
N ALA A 87 9.11 0.65 -23.87
CA ALA A 87 9.19 -0.70 -23.31
C ALA A 87 7.81 -1.22 -22.84
N LEU A 88 6.94 -0.32 -22.35
CA LEU A 88 5.58 -0.68 -21.96
C LEU A 88 4.75 -1.19 -23.15
N GLU A 89 4.93 -0.61 -24.34
CA GLU A 89 4.27 -1.08 -25.57
C GLU A 89 4.81 -2.42 -26.03
N ALA A 90 6.12 -2.65 -25.90
CA ALA A 90 6.73 -3.94 -26.21
C ALA A 90 6.16 -5.06 -25.32
N ILE A 91 5.97 -4.79 -24.02
CA ILE A 91 5.33 -5.72 -23.08
C ILE A 91 3.88 -6.00 -23.50
N ASN A 92 3.10 -4.97 -23.83
CA ASN A 92 1.72 -5.13 -24.29
C ASN A 92 1.60 -5.93 -25.60
N ARG A 93 2.54 -5.74 -26.54
CA ARG A 93 2.64 -6.56 -27.76
C ARG A 93 2.90 -8.03 -27.43
N GLY A 94 3.74 -8.32 -26.45
CA GLY A 94 3.98 -9.68 -25.97
C GLY A 94 2.68 -10.38 -25.51
N PHE A 95 1.90 -9.72 -24.64
CA PHE A 95 0.65 -10.29 -24.14
C PHE A 95 -0.44 -10.44 -25.21
N THR A 96 -0.57 -9.47 -26.11
CA THR A 96 -1.53 -9.56 -27.24
C THR A 96 -1.17 -10.64 -28.25
N THR A 97 0.11 -11.01 -28.36
CA THR A 97 0.57 -12.12 -29.21
C THR A 97 0.18 -13.49 -28.61
N ILE A 98 0.11 -13.63 -27.28
CA ILE A 98 -0.31 -14.88 -26.63
C ILE A 98 -1.80 -15.14 -26.85
N SER A 99 -2.64 -14.12 -26.62
CA SER A 99 -4.07 -14.20 -26.89
C SER A 99 -4.67 -12.81 -27.08
N PRO A 100 -5.53 -12.61 -28.09
CA PRO A 100 -6.31 -11.38 -28.24
C PRO A 100 -7.52 -11.30 -27.30
N ASP A 101 -7.90 -12.41 -26.61
CA ASP A 101 -9.03 -12.40 -25.69
C ASP A 101 -8.66 -11.73 -24.37
N LYS A 102 -9.33 -10.61 -24.06
CA LYS A 102 -9.13 -9.86 -22.82
C LYS A 102 -9.33 -10.74 -21.58
N ARG A 103 -10.26 -11.68 -21.58
CA ARG A 103 -10.51 -12.57 -20.42
C ARG A 103 -9.30 -13.45 -20.12
N VAL A 104 -8.65 -13.96 -21.17
CA VAL A 104 -7.44 -14.77 -21.04
C VAL A 104 -6.28 -13.90 -20.55
N GLN A 105 -6.12 -12.69 -21.08
CA GLN A 105 -5.11 -11.73 -20.62
C GLN A 105 -5.28 -11.38 -19.14
N ALA A 106 -6.52 -11.18 -18.68
CA ALA A 106 -6.80 -10.90 -17.27
C ALA A 106 -6.31 -12.04 -16.37
N ILE A 107 -6.54 -13.30 -16.76
CA ILE A 107 -6.05 -14.46 -15.99
C ILE A 107 -4.52 -14.52 -16.01
N ILE A 108 -3.90 -14.34 -17.18
CA ILE A 108 -2.43 -14.35 -17.29
C ILE A 108 -1.82 -13.27 -16.41
N ILE A 109 -2.40 -12.07 -16.37
CA ILE A 109 -1.83 -10.93 -15.64
C ILE A 109 -2.15 -11.01 -14.15
N ALA A 110 -3.43 -11.18 -13.80
CA ALA A 110 -3.87 -11.17 -12.40
C ALA A 110 -3.43 -12.41 -11.64
N TRP A 111 -3.35 -13.58 -12.31
CA TRP A 111 -3.02 -14.85 -11.64
C TRP A 111 -1.57 -15.26 -11.85
N LEU A 112 -1.11 -15.40 -13.11
CA LEU A 112 0.23 -15.94 -13.39
C LEU A 112 1.33 -14.91 -13.18
N PHE A 113 1.22 -13.73 -13.81
CA PHE A 113 2.19 -12.65 -13.67
C PHE A 113 2.19 -12.10 -12.26
N GLY A 114 1.00 -11.85 -11.69
CA GLY A 114 0.86 -11.41 -10.30
C GLY A 114 1.56 -12.36 -9.32
N GLY A 115 1.27 -13.66 -9.38
CA GLY A 115 1.91 -14.66 -8.53
C GLY A 115 3.42 -14.80 -8.75
N PHE A 116 3.89 -14.71 -10.01
CA PHE A 116 5.32 -14.72 -10.34
C PHE A 116 6.06 -13.50 -9.76
N ILE A 117 5.47 -12.31 -9.89
CA ILE A 117 6.01 -11.08 -9.30
C ILE A 117 5.99 -11.16 -7.77
N GLU A 118 4.97 -11.74 -7.17
CA GLU A 118 4.92 -11.93 -5.71
C GLU A 118 6.03 -12.87 -5.24
N GLY A 119 6.24 -13.97 -5.95
CA GLY A 119 7.29 -14.93 -5.64
C GLY A 119 8.71 -14.40 -5.82
N SER A 120 8.90 -13.42 -6.72
CA SER A 120 10.22 -12.84 -7.03
C SER A 120 10.53 -11.56 -6.24
N ALA A 121 9.55 -10.67 -6.07
CA ALA A 121 9.73 -9.37 -5.44
C ALA A 121 9.16 -9.30 -4.00
N GLY A 122 8.17 -10.12 -3.67
CA GLY A 122 7.46 -10.09 -2.39
C GLY A 122 6.45 -8.95 -2.24
N PHE A 123 5.73 -8.99 -1.11
CA PHE A 123 4.78 -8.01 -0.53
C PHE A 123 4.21 -6.93 -1.47
N GLY A 124 2.95 -7.08 -1.91
CA GLY A 124 2.15 -6.01 -2.52
C GLY A 124 2.61 -5.49 -3.89
N THR A 125 3.82 -5.85 -4.33
CA THR A 125 4.40 -5.55 -5.65
C THR A 125 3.51 -6.00 -6.84
N PRO A 126 2.81 -7.15 -6.78
CA PRO A 126 1.90 -7.56 -7.86
C PRO A 126 0.84 -6.51 -8.18
N ALA A 127 0.18 -5.95 -7.16
CA ALA A 127 -0.88 -4.96 -7.35
C ALA A 127 -0.35 -3.67 -7.99
N ALA A 128 0.88 -3.28 -7.63
CA ALA A 128 1.52 -2.07 -8.18
C ALA A 128 1.89 -2.20 -9.66
N LEU A 129 2.18 -3.42 -10.16
CA LEU A 129 2.60 -3.66 -11.55
C LEU A 129 1.47 -4.20 -12.45
N ALA A 130 0.59 -5.04 -11.91
CA ALA A 130 -0.50 -5.65 -12.67
C ALA A 130 -1.56 -4.62 -13.08
N ALA A 131 -1.91 -3.68 -12.18
CA ALA A 131 -2.94 -2.69 -12.48
C ALA A 131 -2.56 -1.73 -13.64
N PRO A 132 -1.34 -1.15 -13.69
CA PRO A 132 -0.89 -0.38 -14.85
C PRO A 132 -0.89 -1.18 -16.16
N LEU A 133 -0.53 -2.48 -16.09
CA LEU A 133 -0.48 -3.35 -17.26
C LEU A 133 -1.88 -3.68 -17.80
N LEU A 134 -2.84 -3.98 -16.92
CA LEU A 134 -4.25 -4.15 -17.30
C LEU A 134 -4.81 -2.85 -17.88
N LEU A 135 -4.51 -1.71 -17.27
CA LEU A 135 -4.92 -0.41 -17.80
C LEU A 135 -4.35 -0.17 -19.20
N SER A 136 -3.07 -0.52 -19.45
CA SER A 136 -2.45 -0.35 -20.77
C SER A 136 -2.99 -1.30 -21.84
N LEU A 137 -3.62 -2.42 -21.46
CA LEU A 137 -4.36 -3.31 -22.35
C LEU A 137 -5.82 -2.87 -22.59
N GLY A 138 -6.21 -1.72 -22.03
CA GLY A 138 -7.54 -1.13 -22.23
C GLY A 138 -8.62 -1.73 -21.35
N PHE A 139 -8.28 -2.19 -20.14
CA PHE A 139 -9.24 -2.48 -19.10
C PHE A 139 -9.71 -1.19 -18.41
N PRO A 140 -10.98 -1.09 -17.98
CA PRO A 140 -11.43 0.01 -17.13
C PRO A 140 -10.59 0.09 -15.85
N ALA A 141 -10.25 1.30 -15.41
CA ALA A 141 -9.42 1.50 -14.21
C ALA A 141 -9.98 0.80 -12.96
N LEU A 142 -11.31 0.76 -12.82
CA LEU A 142 -11.98 0.06 -11.71
C LEU A 142 -11.85 -1.47 -11.79
N ALA A 143 -11.71 -2.02 -12.99
CA ALA A 143 -11.54 -3.46 -13.19
C ALA A 143 -10.07 -3.91 -13.14
N ALA A 144 -9.14 -2.96 -13.16
CA ALA A 144 -7.70 -3.19 -13.11
C ALA A 144 -7.14 -3.24 -11.67
N VAL A 145 -7.95 -2.85 -10.67
CA VAL A 145 -7.59 -2.76 -9.25
C VAL A 145 -8.40 -3.74 -8.43
#